data_AF-I6T9L7-F1
#
_entry.id   AF-I6T9L7-F1
#
_cell.length_a   1.000
_cell.length_b   1.000
_cell.length_c   1.000
_cell.angle_alpha   90.00
_cell.angle_beta   90.00
_cell.angle_gamma   90.00
#
_symmetry.space_group_name_H-M   'P 1'
#
loop_
_entity.id
_entity.type
_entity.pdbx_description
1 polymer ?
#
loop_
_entity_poly.entity_id
_entity_poly.type
_entity_poly.pdbx_seq_one_letter_code
_entity_poly.pdbx_strand_id
1 'polypeptide(L)'
;MEQAYLDLGRKLLEEGHEKGDRTGTGTRSIFGYQMRFDLQKGFPLLTTKRVPFGLIKSELLWFLKGDTNIRYLLQNNNHIWDEWAFERYIKSDEYHGPDMTDFGHRSISDPEFNKQYQEQSQLFCERILTDDAFAEKYGDLGHIYGYQWRHWETKDGGFIDQIKEVVEAIKKTPDSRRLIVSAWNPEDVPSMALPPCHTMFQFYVHDGRLSCQLYQRSGDVFLGVPFNIASYALLTHLIAHETGLEVGEFIHTLGDAHLYSNHVEQMKEQLSREMRAFPKIVLNTEKNLCLTLKWMISRLKAMNLIQQSKRQSQYEHRKDDEMLAAIWAQDENGLIGKEDQLPWRLPNDLKFFKQMTEANTLVMGRKTFEGMGSRPLPNRQTIVMTRDRDYQADNVMVMHEIEEVLDYAKENDGILFVAGGSAIYKEFLPFCSVLYRTVIHHSFIGDTYFPEVDWDQWSLINISQGEMDEKNPYAHQFETYQRKRK
;
A
#
# COMPACT_ATOMS: atom_id res chain seq x y z
N MET A 1 -19.31 2.12 -14.85
CA MET A 1 -18.14 1.21 -14.92
C MET A 1 -17.97 0.45 -13.61
N GLU A 2 -17.94 1.13 -12.45
CA GLU A 2 -18.04 0.47 -11.12
C GLU A 2 -19.31 -0.39 -10.97
N GLN A 3 -20.41 0.02 -11.59
CA GLN A 3 -21.66 -0.75 -11.64
C GLN A 3 -21.46 -2.22 -12.03
N ALA A 4 -20.55 -2.55 -12.95
CA ALA A 4 -20.31 -3.94 -13.36
C ALA A 4 -19.83 -4.83 -12.20
N TYR A 5 -19.01 -4.27 -11.30
CA TYR A 5 -18.58 -4.96 -10.07
C TYR A 5 -19.71 -5.05 -9.04
N LEU A 6 -20.50 -3.98 -8.88
CA LEU A 6 -21.64 -3.98 -7.95
C LEU A 6 -22.73 -4.96 -8.41
N ASP A 7 -22.96 -5.09 -9.70
CA ASP A 7 -23.90 -6.05 -10.28
C ASP A 7 -23.46 -7.50 -10.03
N LEU A 8 -22.16 -7.79 -10.12
CA LEU A 8 -21.62 -9.10 -9.71
C LEU A 8 -21.92 -9.38 -8.23
N GLY A 9 -21.63 -8.43 -7.34
CA GLY A 9 -21.89 -8.59 -5.92
C GLY A 9 -23.38 -8.77 -5.59
N ARG A 10 -24.27 -8.01 -6.25
CA ARG A 10 -25.73 -8.20 -6.14
C ARG A 10 -26.15 -9.58 -6.64
N LYS A 11 -25.63 -10.01 -7.79
CA LYS A 11 -25.92 -11.32 -8.36
C LYS A 11 -25.52 -12.46 -7.43
N LEU A 12 -24.35 -12.37 -6.77
CA LEU A 12 -23.93 -13.37 -5.79
C LEU A 12 -24.82 -13.43 -4.55
N LEU A 13 -25.35 -12.29 -4.10
CA LEU A 13 -26.29 -12.24 -2.98
C LEU A 13 -27.65 -12.85 -3.34
N GLU A 14 -28.13 -12.61 -4.56
CA GLU A 14 -29.47 -13.04 -5.02
C GLU A 14 -29.48 -14.48 -5.57
N GLU A 15 -28.47 -14.85 -6.34
CA GLU A 15 -28.44 -16.09 -7.13
C GLU A 15 -27.28 -17.03 -6.77
N GLY A 16 -26.32 -16.58 -5.93
CA GLY A 16 -25.14 -17.38 -5.59
C GLY A 16 -25.50 -18.65 -4.82
N HIS A 17 -24.99 -19.79 -5.28
CA HIS A 17 -25.18 -21.08 -4.61
C HIS A 17 -24.29 -21.18 -3.39
N GLU A 18 -24.84 -21.65 -2.28
CA GLU A 18 -24.05 -21.96 -1.09
C GLU A 18 -23.12 -23.14 -1.36
N LYS A 19 -21.84 -22.95 -1.06
CA LYS A 19 -20.77 -23.92 -1.33
C LYS A 19 -19.76 -23.90 -0.19
N GLY A 20 -19.45 -25.08 0.34
CA GLY A 20 -18.29 -25.24 1.22
C GLY A 20 -16.99 -24.98 0.47
N ASP A 21 -15.94 -24.60 1.18
CA ASP A 21 -14.66 -24.22 0.58
C ASP A 21 -13.47 -24.71 1.44
N ARG A 22 -12.25 -24.52 0.93
CA ARG A 22 -11.02 -25.03 1.55
C ARG A 22 -10.73 -24.41 2.92
N THR A 23 -11.16 -23.18 3.17
CA THR A 23 -10.96 -22.49 4.46
C THR A 23 -12.02 -22.88 5.50
N GLY A 24 -13.09 -23.57 5.09
CA GLY A 24 -14.20 -23.93 5.98
C GLY A 24 -15.13 -22.77 6.35
N THR A 25 -14.96 -21.58 5.74
CA THR A 25 -15.79 -20.40 6.00
C THR A 25 -17.17 -20.48 5.33
N GLY A 26 -17.24 -21.12 4.17
CA GLY A 26 -18.43 -21.18 3.32
C GLY A 26 -18.54 -19.95 2.41
N THR A 27 -19.10 -20.16 1.22
CA THR A 27 -19.20 -19.14 0.17
C THR A 27 -20.56 -19.17 -0.52
N ARG A 28 -20.95 -18.02 -1.09
CA ARG A 28 -21.94 -17.95 -2.18
C ARG A 28 -21.19 -17.79 -3.49
N SER A 29 -21.43 -18.69 -4.44
CA SER A 29 -20.62 -18.78 -5.66
C SER A 29 -21.46 -18.81 -6.94
N ILE A 30 -20.91 -18.22 -8.00
CA ILE A 30 -21.37 -18.32 -9.39
C ILE A 30 -20.18 -18.73 -10.25
N PHE A 31 -20.42 -19.65 -11.19
CA PHE A 31 -19.40 -20.11 -12.13
C PHE A 31 -19.58 -19.46 -13.50
N GLY A 32 -18.60 -18.67 -13.92
CA GLY A 32 -18.62 -17.93 -15.18
C GLY A 32 -19.27 -16.55 -15.02
N TYR A 33 -18.44 -15.51 -15.07
CA TYR A 33 -18.92 -14.12 -15.14
C TYR A 33 -17.93 -13.26 -15.93
N GLN A 34 -18.40 -12.22 -16.60
CA GLN A 34 -17.53 -11.29 -17.32
C GLN A 34 -17.93 -9.84 -17.07
N MET A 35 -16.94 -9.03 -16.70
CA MET A 35 -17.07 -7.57 -16.56
C MET A 35 -16.22 -6.88 -17.62
N ARG A 36 -16.61 -5.66 -18.00
CA ARG A 36 -15.87 -4.82 -18.97
C ARG A 36 -15.72 -3.40 -18.41
N PHE A 37 -14.50 -2.88 -18.47
CA PHE A 37 -14.12 -1.56 -17.96
C PHE A 37 -13.47 -0.76 -19.08
N ASP A 38 -14.12 0.31 -19.51
CA ASP A 38 -13.62 1.23 -20.53
C ASP A 38 -12.59 2.19 -19.91
N LEU A 39 -11.31 1.94 -20.15
CA LEU A 39 -10.22 2.66 -19.48
C LEU A 39 -10.09 4.12 -19.97
N GLN A 40 -10.78 4.49 -21.05
CA GLN A 40 -10.84 5.88 -21.49
C GLN A 40 -11.74 6.75 -20.58
N LYS A 41 -12.67 6.14 -19.85
CA LYS A 41 -13.61 6.85 -18.97
C LYS A 41 -13.08 7.06 -17.54
N GLY A 42 -11.93 6.49 -17.19
CA GLY A 42 -11.30 6.60 -15.87
C GLY A 42 -10.61 5.31 -15.44
N PHE A 43 -9.73 5.42 -14.45
CA PHE A 43 -9.02 4.26 -13.88
C PHE A 43 -9.94 3.53 -12.89
N PRO A 44 -10.23 2.23 -13.07
CA PRO A 44 -11.26 1.51 -12.32
C PRO A 44 -10.84 1.12 -10.90
N LEU A 45 -10.42 2.10 -10.10
CA LEU A 45 -10.27 1.98 -8.65
C LEU A 45 -11.62 2.28 -8.00
N LEU A 46 -12.18 1.32 -7.28
CA LEU A 46 -13.51 1.43 -6.69
C LEU A 46 -13.66 2.69 -5.83
N THR A 47 -14.83 3.30 -5.87
CA THR A 47 -15.17 4.52 -5.12
C THR A 47 -16.14 4.26 -3.98
N THR A 48 -16.91 3.17 -4.06
CA THR A 48 -17.83 2.71 -3.01
C THR A 48 -17.10 2.10 -1.82
N LYS A 49 -15.81 1.78 -1.94
CA LYS A 49 -14.90 1.49 -0.81
C LYS A 49 -13.47 1.91 -1.15
N ARG A 50 -12.68 2.23 -0.13
CA ARG A 50 -11.26 2.54 -0.30
C ARG A 50 -10.50 1.28 -0.73
N VAL A 51 -9.66 1.42 -1.76
CA VAL A 51 -8.77 0.36 -2.24
C VAL A 51 -7.34 0.91 -2.23
N PRO A 52 -6.38 0.30 -1.52
CA PRO A 52 -5.05 0.87 -1.30
C PRO A 52 -4.17 0.73 -2.55
N PHE A 53 -4.15 1.76 -3.39
CA PHE A 53 -3.41 1.77 -4.65
C PHE A 53 -1.90 1.53 -4.50
N GLY A 54 -1.29 1.98 -3.39
CA GLY A 54 0.12 1.74 -3.10
C GLY A 54 0.50 0.24 -3.03
N LEU A 55 -0.40 -0.59 -2.48
CA LEU A 55 -0.21 -2.04 -2.40
C LEU A 55 -0.33 -2.68 -3.78
N ILE A 56 -1.36 -2.31 -4.56
CA ILE A 56 -1.56 -2.78 -5.94
C ILE A 56 -0.33 -2.44 -6.80
N LYS A 57 0.17 -1.22 -6.68
CA LYS A 57 1.30 -0.71 -7.44
C LYS A 57 2.59 -1.46 -7.12
N SER A 58 2.91 -1.63 -5.84
CA SER A 58 4.13 -2.34 -5.41
C SER A 58 4.08 -3.82 -5.78
N GLU A 59 2.93 -4.49 -5.63
CA GLU A 59 2.75 -5.88 -6.03
C GLU A 59 2.92 -6.07 -7.55
N LEU A 60 2.24 -5.26 -8.37
CA LEU A 60 2.38 -5.37 -9.83
C LEU A 60 3.82 -5.13 -10.28
N LEU A 61 4.52 -4.18 -9.64
CA LEU A 61 5.92 -3.91 -9.90
C LEU A 61 6.82 -5.11 -9.59
N TRP A 62 6.54 -5.80 -8.50
CA TRP A 62 7.26 -7.01 -8.09
C TRP A 62 7.08 -8.13 -9.13
N PHE A 63 5.85 -8.37 -9.59
CA PHE A 63 5.59 -9.31 -10.69
C PHE A 63 6.30 -8.91 -11.98
N LEU A 64 6.22 -7.63 -12.37
CA LEU A 64 6.86 -7.14 -13.59
C LEU A 64 8.39 -7.18 -13.51
N LYS A 65 8.99 -7.18 -12.32
CA LYS A 65 10.44 -7.42 -12.15
C LYS A 65 10.84 -8.87 -12.41
N GLY A 66 9.90 -9.79 -12.29
CA GLY A 66 10.20 -11.22 -12.20
C GLY A 66 10.74 -11.63 -10.83
N ASP A 67 10.52 -10.79 -9.82
CA ASP A 67 10.97 -11.04 -8.45
C ASP A 67 9.92 -11.92 -7.74
N THR A 68 10.41 -12.78 -6.85
CA THR A 68 9.63 -13.77 -6.09
C THR A 68 9.91 -13.66 -4.59
N ASN A 69 10.80 -12.75 -4.18
CA ASN A 69 11.15 -12.53 -2.79
C ASN A 69 10.30 -11.41 -2.15
N ILE A 70 9.65 -11.70 -1.03
CA ILE A 70 8.77 -10.73 -0.34
C ILE A 70 9.53 -9.54 0.25
N ARG A 71 10.86 -9.58 0.36
CA ARG A 71 11.65 -8.46 0.88
C ARG A 71 11.40 -7.16 0.12
N TYR A 72 11.21 -7.23 -1.20
CA TYR A 72 10.84 -6.06 -1.98
C TYR A 72 9.47 -5.49 -1.55
N LEU A 73 8.50 -6.35 -1.27
CA LEU A 73 7.17 -5.93 -0.82
C LEU A 73 7.24 -5.29 0.57
N LEU A 74 7.98 -5.90 1.50
CA LEU A 74 8.22 -5.36 2.84
C LEU A 74 8.89 -3.98 2.80
N GLN A 75 9.88 -3.79 1.94
CA GLN A 75 10.52 -2.47 1.72
C GLN A 75 9.55 -1.40 1.18
N ASN A 76 8.39 -1.80 0.66
CA ASN A 76 7.32 -0.92 0.19
C ASN A 76 6.09 -0.97 1.13
N ASN A 77 6.26 -1.44 2.37
CA ASN A 77 5.19 -1.58 3.37
C ASN A 77 3.98 -2.38 2.85
N ASN A 78 4.26 -3.42 2.07
CA ASN A 78 3.27 -4.31 1.49
C ASN A 78 3.42 -5.71 2.09
N HIS A 79 2.41 -6.08 2.89
CA HIS A 79 2.37 -7.31 3.69
C HIS A 79 1.41 -8.36 3.13
N ILE A 80 0.89 -8.18 1.90
CA ILE A 80 -0.12 -9.07 1.31
C ILE A 80 0.39 -10.51 1.24
N TRP A 81 1.70 -10.69 1.07
CA TRP A 81 2.33 -11.99 0.80
C TRP A 81 3.04 -12.64 2.00
N ASP A 82 3.00 -12.00 3.16
CA ASP A 82 3.81 -12.38 4.33
C ASP A 82 3.40 -13.76 4.87
N GLU A 83 2.09 -14.04 4.94
CA GLU A 83 1.56 -15.26 5.56
C GLU A 83 2.07 -16.53 4.87
N TRP A 84 2.23 -16.53 3.54
CA TRP A 84 2.76 -17.70 2.82
C TRP A 84 4.25 -17.93 3.09
N ALA A 85 5.04 -16.86 3.19
CA ALA A 85 6.46 -16.96 3.51
C ALA A 85 6.65 -17.38 4.98
N PHE A 86 5.86 -16.80 5.87
CA PHE A 86 5.84 -17.13 7.29
C PHE A 86 5.44 -18.58 7.53
N GLU A 87 4.38 -19.07 6.86
CA GLU A 87 3.95 -20.47 6.94
C GLU A 87 5.07 -21.44 6.56
N ARG A 88 5.87 -21.12 5.54
CA ARG A 88 7.03 -21.93 5.16
C ARG A 88 8.11 -21.90 6.23
N TYR A 89 8.38 -20.73 6.81
CA TYR A 89 9.38 -20.59 7.86
C TYR A 89 9.02 -21.40 9.11
N ILE A 90 7.79 -21.29 9.61
CA ILE A 90 7.35 -22.00 10.83
C ILE A 90 7.31 -23.53 10.67
N LYS A 91 7.24 -24.03 9.43
CA LYS A 91 7.31 -25.47 9.12
C LYS A 91 8.74 -25.98 8.96
N SER A 92 9.75 -25.12 9.04
CA SER A 92 11.16 -25.49 8.88
C SER A 92 11.82 -25.83 10.21
N ASP A 93 12.90 -26.61 10.15
CA ASP A 93 13.66 -27.01 11.34
C ASP A 93 14.38 -25.84 12.05
N GLU A 94 14.47 -24.67 11.41
CA GLU A 94 15.10 -23.46 11.99
C GLU A 94 14.11 -22.58 12.76
N TYR A 95 12.82 -22.91 12.74
CA TYR A 95 11.84 -22.22 13.58
C TYR A 95 11.85 -22.82 14.98
N HIS A 96 12.20 -21.98 15.97
CA HIS A 96 12.27 -22.35 17.39
C HIS A 96 11.31 -21.54 18.26
N GLY A 97 10.36 -20.84 17.65
CA GLY A 97 9.34 -20.06 18.34
C GLY A 97 8.18 -20.93 18.89
N PRO A 98 7.15 -20.31 19.47
CA PRO A 98 5.95 -21.01 19.93
C PRO A 98 5.21 -21.68 18.77
N ASP A 99 4.37 -22.67 19.06
CA ASP A 99 3.58 -23.36 18.04
C ASP A 99 2.66 -22.39 17.27
N MET A 100 2.94 -22.21 15.98
CA MET A 100 2.21 -21.36 15.04
C MET A 100 1.36 -22.16 14.04
N THR A 101 1.15 -23.46 14.26
CA THR A 101 0.29 -24.24 13.38
C THR A 101 -1.13 -23.67 13.33
N ASP A 102 -1.72 -23.59 12.14
CA ASP A 102 -3.07 -23.04 11.92
C ASP A 102 -3.26 -21.59 12.42
N PHE A 103 -2.20 -20.77 12.33
CA PHE A 103 -2.19 -19.39 12.86
C PHE A 103 -3.32 -18.52 12.30
N GLY A 104 -3.73 -18.72 11.04
CA GLY A 104 -4.77 -17.92 10.39
C GLY A 104 -6.15 -18.06 11.05
N HIS A 105 -6.50 -19.25 11.56
CA HIS A 105 -7.76 -19.45 12.29
C HIS A 105 -7.60 -19.13 13.77
N ARG A 106 -6.52 -19.59 14.39
CA ARG A 106 -6.29 -19.40 15.84
C ARG A 106 -6.20 -17.93 16.22
N SER A 107 -5.60 -17.08 15.39
CA SER A 107 -5.47 -15.64 15.66
C SER A 107 -6.81 -14.91 15.71
N ILE A 108 -7.85 -15.44 15.06
CA ILE A 108 -9.20 -14.85 15.09
C ILE A 108 -9.92 -15.22 16.40
N SER A 109 -9.74 -16.46 16.88
CA SER A 109 -10.48 -16.98 18.03
C SER A 109 -9.77 -16.81 19.38
N ASP A 110 -8.44 -16.71 19.38
CA ASP A 110 -7.61 -16.65 20.59
C ASP A 110 -6.79 -15.35 20.62
N PRO A 111 -7.22 -14.34 21.41
CA PRO A 111 -6.54 -13.06 21.51
C PRO A 111 -5.11 -13.16 22.05
N GLU A 112 -4.79 -14.15 22.88
CA GLU A 112 -3.46 -14.30 23.45
C GLU A 112 -2.51 -14.93 22.44
N PHE A 113 -2.98 -15.96 21.72
CA PHE A 113 -2.26 -16.49 20.57
C PHE A 113 -2.07 -15.41 19.49
N ASN A 114 -3.06 -14.57 19.23
CA ASN A 114 -2.93 -13.49 18.25
C ASN A 114 -1.76 -12.56 18.59
N LYS A 115 -1.57 -12.18 19.87
CA LYS A 115 -0.40 -11.38 20.27
C LYS A 115 0.92 -12.07 19.92
N GLN A 116 1.02 -13.37 20.22
CA GLN A 116 2.21 -14.16 19.88
C GLN A 116 2.41 -14.25 18.36
N TYR A 117 1.33 -14.43 17.59
CA TYR A 117 1.38 -14.46 16.14
C TYR A 117 1.87 -13.11 15.57
N GLN A 118 1.33 -11.99 16.04
CA GLN A 118 1.77 -10.67 15.62
C GLN A 118 3.25 -10.44 15.94
N GLU A 119 3.71 -10.83 17.14
CA GLU A 119 5.12 -10.73 17.54
C GLU A 119 6.03 -11.59 16.65
N GLN A 120 5.70 -12.86 16.43
CA GLN A 120 6.51 -13.75 15.58
C GLN A 120 6.49 -13.33 14.10
N SER A 121 5.35 -12.85 13.60
CA SER A 121 5.24 -12.31 12.24
C SER A 121 6.09 -11.05 12.07
N GLN A 122 6.07 -10.15 13.06
CA GLN A 122 6.91 -8.94 13.05
C GLN A 122 8.41 -9.30 13.06
N LEU A 123 8.84 -10.21 13.93
CA LEU A 123 10.22 -10.69 13.99
C LEU A 123 10.65 -11.34 12.67
N PHE A 124 9.77 -12.12 12.05
CA PHE A 124 10.01 -12.71 10.74
C PHE A 124 10.23 -11.63 9.68
N CYS A 125 9.31 -10.66 9.56
CA CYS A 125 9.42 -9.58 8.58
C CYS A 125 10.65 -8.71 8.80
N GLU A 126 11.00 -8.40 10.05
CA GLU A 126 12.23 -7.67 10.38
C GLU A 126 13.48 -8.45 9.95
N ARG A 127 13.50 -9.77 10.19
CA ARG A 127 14.63 -10.61 9.79
C ARG A 127 14.75 -10.72 8.27
N ILE A 128 13.64 -10.84 7.53
CA ILE A 128 13.65 -10.75 6.06
C ILE A 128 14.23 -9.40 5.59
N LEU A 129 13.96 -8.30 6.29
CA LEU A 129 14.48 -6.99 5.93
C LEU A 129 15.97 -6.82 6.26
N THR A 130 16.47 -7.46 7.31
CA THR A 130 17.79 -7.18 7.90
C THR A 130 18.85 -8.25 7.63
N ASP A 131 18.47 -9.49 7.34
CA ASP A 131 19.37 -10.62 7.12
C ASP A 131 19.22 -11.15 5.68
N ASP A 132 20.24 -10.93 4.85
CA ASP A 132 20.23 -11.30 3.43
C ASP A 132 20.08 -12.81 3.20
N ALA A 133 20.75 -13.63 4.03
CA ALA A 133 20.70 -15.09 3.89
C ALA A 133 19.34 -15.63 4.33
N PHE A 134 18.77 -15.07 5.40
CA PHE A 134 17.41 -15.41 5.83
C PHE A 134 16.37 -14.98 4.79
N ALA A 135 16.53 -13.80 4.19
CA ALA A 135 15.66 -13.32 3.13
C ALA A 135 15.70 -14.23 1.90
N GLU A 136 16.89 -14.62 1.43
CA GLU A 136 17.04 -15.52 0.29
C GLU A 136 16.37 -16.88 0.55
N LYS A 137 16.54 -17.42 1.76
CA LYS A 137 16.01 -18.74 2.12
C LYS A 137 14.52 -18.75 2.40
N TYR A 138 14.01 -17.78 3.16
CA TYR A 138 12.65 -17.79 3.68
C TYR A 138 11.72 -16.75 3.04
N GLY A 139 12.26 -15.74 2.37
CA GLY A 139 11.48 -14.72 1.67
C GLY A 139 11.03 -15.09 0.25
N ASP A 140 11.69 -16.06 -0.40
CA ASP A 140 11.36 -16.45 -1.79
C ASP A 140 10.12 -17.36 -1.87
N LEU A 141 9.06 -16.93 -2.54
CA LEU A 141 7.83 -17.71 -2.70
C LEU A 141 7.86 -18.73 -3.84
N GLY A 142 8.99 -18.87 -4.54
CA GLY A 142 9.18 -19.82 -5.63
C GLY A 142 8.48 -19.40 -6.92
N HIS A 143 7.95 -20.36 -7.68
CA HIS A 143 7.50 -20.17 -9.07
C HIS A 143 6.12 -19.49 -9.20
N ILE A 144 5.90 -18.36 -8.52
CA ILE A 144 4.67 -17.56 -8.55
C ILE A 144 4.61 -16.61 -9.78
N TYR A 145 3.71 -15.62 -9.79
CA TYR A 145 3.43 -14.78 -10.96
C TYR A 145 4.66 -14.16 -11.62
N GLY A 146 5.55 -13.51 -10.85
CA GLY A 146 6.75 -12.86 -11.40
C GLY A 146 7.64 -13.84 -12.15
N TYR A 147 7.89 -15.00 -11.54
CA TYR A 147 8.62 -16.10 -12.15
C TYR A 147 7.97 -16.57 -13.45
N GLN A 148 6.69 -16.93 -13.41
CA GLN A 148 5.99 -17.44 -14.60
C GLN A 148 5.98 -16.41 -15.73
N TRP A 149 5.81 -15.12 -15.42
CA TRP A 149 5.73 -14.05 -16.41
C TRP A 149 7.06 -13.72 -17.09
N ARG A 150 8.19 -13.89 -16.38
CA ARG A 150 9.50 -13.36 -16.80
C ARG A 150 10.60 -14.42 -16.92
N HIS A 151 10.36 -15.62 -16.39
CA HIS A 151 11.33 -16.70 -16.26
C HIS A 151 10.68 -18.09 -16.37
N TRP A 152 9.79 -18.29 -17.34
CA TRP A 152 9.19 -19.61 -17.56
C TRP A 152 10.26 -20.59 -18.06
N GLU A 153 10.68 -21.54 -17.23
CA GLU A 153 11.71 -22.51 -17.58
C GLU A 153 11.32 -23.43 -18.76
N THR A 154 12.29 -23.69 -19.61
CA THR A 154 12.14 -24.59 -20.76
C THR A 154 12.87 -25.90 -20.52
N LYS A 155 12.43 -26.96 -21.23
CA LYS A 155 12.97 -28.32 -21.07
C LYS A 155 14.46 -28.46 -21.40
N ASP A 156 15.01 -27.52 -22.18
CA ASP A 156 16.42 -27.45 -22.56
C ASP A 156 17.27 -26.58 -21.60
N GLY A 157 16.71 -26.14 -20.47
CA GLY A 157 17.41 -25.37 -19.45
C GLY A 157 17.52 -23.87 -19.74
N GLY A 158 16.74 -23.36 -20.70
CA GLY A 158 16.54 -21.93 -20.92
C GLY A 158 15.31 -21.40 -20.17
N PHE A 159 14.92 -20.17 -20.48
CA PHE A 159 13.68 -19.58 -19.98
C PHE A 159 13.01 -18.67 -21.02
N ILE A 160 11.70 -18.50 -20.89
CA ILE A 160 10.85 -17.62 -21.72
C ILE A 160 10.43 -16.41 -20.88
N ASP A 161 10.68 -15.21 -21.39
CA ASP A 161 10.20 -13.95 -20.83
C ASP A 161 8.92 -13.53 -21.55
N GLN A 162 7.78 -14.06 -21.10
CA GLN A 162 6.47 -13.88 -21.75
C GLN A 162 6.06 -12.40 -21.84
N ILE A 163 6.35 -11.59 -20.81
CA ILE A 163 6.04 -10.14 -20.82
C ILE A 163 6.86 -9.41 -21.89
N LYS A 164 8.17 -9.67 -21.95
CA LYS A 164 9.02 -9.05 -22.96
C LYS A 164 8.58 -9.45 -24.36
N GLU A 165 8.30 -10.73 -24.59
CA GLU A 165 7.86 -11.24 -25.88
C GLU A 165 6.52 -10.65 -26.32
N VAL A 166 5.53 -10.56 -25.42
CA VAL A 166 4.22 -10.00 -25.77
C VAL A 166 4.29 -8.50 -26.06
N VAL A 167 5.13 -7.73 -25.34
CA VAL A 167 5.37 -6.31 -25.63
C VAL A 167 5.98 -6.13 -27.02
N GLU A 168 7.00 -6.92 -27.35
CA GLU A 168 7.61 -6.89 -28.68
C GLU A 168 6.64 -7.32 -29.79
N ALA A 169 5.79 -8.31 -29.52
CA ALA A 169 4.76 -8.76 -30.44
C ALA A 169 3.67 -7.70 -30.66
N ILE A 170 3.27 -6.94 -29.64
CA ILE A 170 2.35 -5.80 -29.78
C ILE A 170 2.95 -4.75 -30.72
N LYS A 171 4.24 -4.41 -30.54
CA LYS A 171 4.92 -3.40 -31.38
C LYS A 171 5.06 -3.82 -32.84
N LYS A 172 5.31 -5.11 -33.10
CA LYS A 172 5.62 -5.63 -34.45
C LYS A 172 4.42 -6.22 -35.19
N THR A 173 3.52 -6.86 -34.47
CA THR A 173 2.38 -7.63 -35.01
C THR A 173 1.11 -7.38 -34.16
N PRO A 174 0.61 -6.13 -34.11
CA PRO A 174 -0.50 -5.74 -33.21
C PRO A 174 -1.80 -6.53 -33.44
N ASP A 175 -2.07 -6.97 -34.68
CA ASP A 175 -3.26 -7.76 -35.03
C ASP A 175 -3.17 -9.24 -34.63
N SER A 176 -2.07 -9.63 -33.96
CA SER A 176 -1.86 -11.00 -33.52
C SER A 176 -2.94 -11.43 -32.54
N ARG A 177 -3.54 -12.60 -32.80
CA ARG A 177 -4.50 -13.25 -31.89
C ARG A 177 -3.81 -14.12 -30.82
N ARG A 178 -2.48 -13.99 -30.68
CA ARG A 178 -1.62 -14.82 -29.82
C ARG A 178 -0.88 -14.01 -28.75
N LEU A 179 -1.34 -12.80 -28.46
CA LEU A 179 -0.73 -11.92 -27.45
C LEU A 179 -1.11 -12.38 -26.04
N ILE A 180 -0.57 -13.52 -25.59
CA ILE A 180 -0.98 -14.22 -24.37
C ILE A 180 0.20 -14.29 -23.39
N VAL A 181 -0.11 -14.18 -22.10
CA VAL A 181 0.79 -14.53 -21.00
C VAL A 181 0.05 -15.49 -20.07
N SER A 182 0.69 -16.59 -19.69
CA SER A 182 0.14 -17.60 -18.77
C SER A 182 0.95 -17.63 -17.47
N ALA A 183 0.26 -17.71 -16.34
CA ALA A 183 0.86 -18.06 -15.06
C ALA A 183 0.60 -19.54 -14.68
N TRP A 184 -0.19 -20.25 -15.48
CA TRP A 184 -0.58 -21.62 -15.16
C TRP A 184 0.43 -22.64 -15.72
N ASN A 185 1.44 -22.98 -14.92
CA ASN A 185 2.36 -24.08 -15.21
C ASN A 185 1.89 -25.40 -14.56
N PRO A 186 1.42 -26.40 -15.33
CA PRO A 186 0.96 -27.67 -14.77
C PRO A 186 2.02 -28.44 -13.98
N GLU A 187 3.31 -28.23 -14.26
CA GLU A 187 4.42 -28.88 -13.55
C GLU A 187 4.60 -28.28 -12.15
N ASP A 188 4.55 -26.96 -12.02
CA ASP A 188 4.77 -26.27 -10.76
C ASP A 188 3.55 -26.27 -9.84
N VAL A 189 2.32 -26.20 -10.40
CA VAL A 189 1.06 -26.03 -9.67
C VAL A 189 0.90 -26.99 -8.47
N PRO A 190 1.21 -28.30 -8.55
CA PRO A 190 1.10 -29.22 -7.41
C PRO A 190 2.00 -28.88 -6.21
N SER A 191 3.07 -28.11 -6.43
CA SER A 191 4.08 -27.77 -5.41
C SER A 191 3.97 -26.33 -4.89
N MET A 192 3.15 -25.49 -5.53
CA MET A 192 2.97 -24.09 -5.12
C MET A 192 2.16 -23.98 -3.82
N ALA A 193 2.55 -23.06 -2.95
CA ALA A 193 1.79 -22.71 -1.74
C ALA A 193 0.36 -22.26 -2.08
N LEU A 194 0.21 -21.46 -3.15
CA LEU A 194 -1.08 -21.10 -3.71
C LEU A 194 -0.99 -21.06 -5.24
N PRO A 195 -1.66 -21.99 -5.96
CA PRO A 195 -1.72 -21.92 -7.42
C PRO A 195 -2.31 -20.59 -7.92
N PRO A 196 -1.84 -20.00 -9.03
CA PRO A 196 -2.28 -18.70 -9.51
C PRO A 196 -3.80 -18.59 -9.67
N CYS A 197 -4.41 -17.58 -9.02
CA CYS A 197 -5.81 -17.23 -9.23
C CYS A 197 -5.99 -16.57 -10.61
N HIS A 198 -5.04 -15.72 -11.01
CA HIS A 198 -4.97 -15.15 -12.36
C HIS A 198 -4.20 -16.10 -13.29
N THR A 199 -4.93 -16.92 -14.02
CA THR A 199 -4.30 -18.04 -14.75
C THR A 199 -3.64 -17.60 -16.05
N MET A 200 -4.28 -16.71 -16.82
CA MET A 200 -3.72 -16.14 -18.04
C MET A 200 -4.42 -14.84 -18.39
N PHE A 201 -3.78 -14.03 -19.22
CA PHE A 201 -4.37 -12.85 -19.83
C PHE A 201 -3.94 -12.71 -21.29
N GLN A 202 -4.80 -12.04 -22.06
CA GLN A 202 -4.63 -11.81 -23.48
C GLN A 202 -4.76 -10.32 -23.80
N PHE A 203 -3.83 -9.78 -24.58
CA PHE A 203 -3.94 -8.46 -25.16
C PHE A 203 -4.62 -8.47 -26.52
N TYR A 204 -5.20 -7.33 -26.88
CA TYR A 204 -5.82 -7.10 -28.19
C TYR A 204 -5.59 -5.64 -28.59
N VAL A 205 -5.19 -5.41 -29.84
CA VAL A 205 -5.00 -4.07 -30.39
C VAL A 205 -6.05 -3.82 -31.46
N HIS A 206 -6.72 -2.68 -31.39
CA HIS A 206 -7.64 -2.21 -32.43
C HIS A 206 -7.72 -0.68 -32.40
N ASP A 207 -7.73 -0.04 -33.57
CA ASP A 207 -7.81 1.42 -33.72
C ASP A 207 -6.81 2.19 -32.83
N GLY A 208 -5.56 1.71 -32.76
CA GLY A 208 -4.50 2.32 -31.96
C GLY A 208 -4.67 2.18 -30.43
N ARG A 209 -5.60 1.33 -29.98
CA ARG A 209 -5.91 1.11 -28.56
C ARG A 209 -5.59 -0.31 -28.13
N LEU A 210 -5.00 -0.44 -26.94
CA LEU A 210 -4.67 -1.69 -26.29
C LEU A 210 -5.74 -2.07 -25.26
N SER A 211 -6.36 -3.23 -25.44
CA SER A 211 -7.25 -3.87 -24.48
C SER A 211 -6.56 -5.09 -23.84
N CYS A 212 -7.00 -5.47 -22.65
CA CYS A 212 -6.52 -6.66 -21.94
C CYS A 212 -7.71 -7.46 -21.40
N GLN A 213 -7.73 -8.77 -21.65
CA GLN A 213 -8.67 -9.69 -21.03
C GLN A 213 -7.93 -10.59 -20.03
N LEU A 214 -8.41 -10.66 -18.80
CA LEU A 214 -7.96 -11.60 -17.78
C LEU A 214 -8.92 -12.79 -17.65
N TYR A 215 -8.38 -14.01 -17.59
CA TYR A 215 -9.10 -15.18 -17.08
C TYR A 215 -8.61 -15.53 -15.67
N GLN A 216 -9.45 -15.23 -14.68
CA GLN A 216 -9.22 -15.51 -13.26
C GLN A 216 -10.07 -16.69 -12.82
N ARG A 217 -9.44 -17.84 -12.54
CA ARG A 217 -10.16 -19.09 -12.22
C ARG A 217 -10.97 -19.02 -10.92
N SER A 218 -10.57 -18.14 -10.00
CA SER A 218 -11.14 -18.01 -8.67
C SER A 218 -11.01 -16.55 -8.21
N GLY A 219 -12.12 -15.91 -7.85
CA GLY A 219 -12.15 -14.51 -7.43
C GLY A 219 -13.00 -14.32 -6.19
N ASP A 220 -12.33 -13.99 -5.07
CA ASP A 220 -12.99 -13.43 -3.89
C ASP A 220 -13.50 -12.04 -4.27
N VAL A 221 -14.82 -11.93 -4.40
CA VAL A 221 -15.47 -10.72 -4.90
C VAL A 221 -15.34 -9.56 -3.92
N PHE A 222 -15.29 -9.80 -2.60
CA PHE A 222 -15.27 -8.70 -1.66
C PHE A 222 -13.85 -8.17 -1.42
N LEU A 223 -12.85 -9.03 -1.20
CA LEU A 223 -11.49 -8.55 -0.91
C LEU A 223 -10.61 -8.50 -2.16
N GLY A 224 -10.57 -9.59 -2.93
CA GLY A 224 -9.60 -9.77 -4.02
C GLY A 224 -9.93 -9.02 -5.31
N VAL A 225 -11.14 -9.19 -5.85
CA VAL A 225 -11.54 -8.65 -7.16
C VAL A 225 -11.31 -7.13 -7.30
N PRO A 226 -11.58 -6.27 -6.30
CA PRO A 226 -11.23 -4.85 -6.36
C PRO A 226 -9.73 -4.58 -6.64
N PHE A 227 -8.83 -5.34 -6.00
CA PHE A 227 -7.40 -5.27 -6.25
C PHE A 227 -7.06 -5.77 -7.65
N ASN A 228 -7.69 -6.87 -8.08
CA ASN A 228 -7.39 -7.49 -9.37
C ASN A 228 -7.81 -6.59 -10.54
N ILE A 229 -8.97 -5.93 -10.45
CA ILE A 229 -9.43 -4.96 -11.46
C ILE A 229 -8.41 -3.83 -11.62
N ALA A 230 -7.99 -3.22 -10.51
CA ALA A 230 -7.04 -2.12 -10.54
C ALA A 230 -5.64 -2.56 -11.01
N SER A 231 -5.19 -3.75 -10.62
CA SER A 231 -3.88 -4.30 -11.01
C SER A 231 -3.79 -4.53 -12.53
N TYR A 232 -4.79 -5.17 -13.14
CA TYR A 232 -4.77 -5.45 -14.58
C TYR A 232 -5.13 -4.23 -15.43
N ALA A 233 -5.94 -3.30 -14.91
CA ALA A 233 -6.08 -1.98 -15.54
C ALA A 233 -4.73 -1.25 -15.55
N LEU A 234 -4.00 -1.25 -14.43
CA LEU A 234 -2.67 -0.63 -14.34
C LEU A 234 -1.68 -1.29 -15.31
N LEU A 235 -1.65 -2.63 -15.37
CA LEU A 235 -0.85 -3.37 -16.34
C LEU A 235 -1.17 -2.92 -17.78
N THR A 236 -2.45 -2.80 -18.12
CA THR A 236 -2.90 -2.35 -19.45
C THR A 236 -2.39 -0.95 -19.77
N HIS A 237 -2.50 0.00 -18.83
CA HIS A 237 -1.96 1.35 -18.98
C HIS A 237 -0.44 1.36 -19.20
N LEU A 238 0.30 0.54 -18.45
CA LEU A 238 1.75 0.47 -18.55
C LEU A 238 2.22 -0.12 -19.89
N ILE A 239 1.58 -1.20 -20.34
CA ILE A 239 1.92 -1.83 -21.62
C ILE A 239 1.49 -0.94 -22.80
N ALA A 240 0.33 -0.27 -22.71
CA ALA A 240 -0.09 0.70 -23.72
C ALA A 240 0.93 1.84 -23.83
N HIS A 241 1.38 2.39 -22.70
CA HIS A 241 2.40 3.43 -22.67
C HIS A 241 3.74 2.99 -23.26
N GLU A 242 4.22 1.79 -22.91
CA GLU A 242 5.47 1.20 -23.44
C GLU A 242 5.40 0.91 -24.95
N THR A 243 4.20 0.67 -25.47
CA THR A 243 3.96 0.34 -26.90
C THR A 243 3.51 1.55 -27.72
N GLY A 244 3.34 2.72 -27.10
CA GLY A 244 2.89 3.94 -27.78
C GLY A 244 1.42 3.92 -28.19
N LEU A 245 0.59 3.10 -27.53
CA LEU A 245 -0.84 2.96 -27.79
C LEU A 245 -1.67 3.73 -26.75
N GLU A 246 -2.91 4.05 -27.13
CA GLU A 246 -3.93 4.45 -26.16
C GLU A 246 -4.47 3.22 -25.41
N VAL A 247 -5.14 3.42 -24.28
CA VAL A 247 -5.88 2.35 -23.60
C VAL A 247 -7.25 2.14 -24.23
N GLY A 248 -7.65 0.88 -24.37
CA GLY A 248 -8.99 0.44 -24.73
C GLY A 248 -9.75 -0.01 -23.48
N GLU A 249 -10.03 -1.31 -23.39
CA GLU A 249 -10.83 -1.90 -22.31
C GLU A 249 -10.04 -2.92 -21.50
N PHE A 250 -10.34 -2.99 -20.21
CA PHE A 250 -10.05 -4.15 -19.39
C PHE A 250 -11.28 -5.06 -19.32
N ILE A 251 -11.13 -6.32 -19.70
CA ILE A 251 -12.16 -7.36 -19.66
C ILE A 251 -11.78 -8.37 -18.58
N HIS A 252 -12.65 -8.59 -17.61
CA HIS A 252 -12.38 -9.45 -16.47
C HIS A 252 -13.32 -10.65 -16.50
N THR A 253 -12.79 -11.82 -16.85
CA THR A 253 -13.51 -13.09 -16.85
C THR A 253 -13.18 -13.88 -15.59
N LEU A 254 -14.20 -14.32 -14.88
CA LEU A 254 -14.12 -15.09 -13.65
C LEU A 254 -14.62 -16.53 -13.87
N GLY A 255 -13.88 -17.50 -13.35
CA GLY A 255 -14.32 -18.88 -13.16
C GLY A 255 -15.26 -18.98 -11.96
N ASP A 256 -14.77 -19.47 -10.82
CA ASP A 256 -15.50 -19.45 -9.53
C ASP A 256 -15.43 -18.03 -8.92
N ALA A 257 -16.45 -17.22 -9.18
CA ALA A 257 -16.66 -15.94 -8.51
C ALA A 257 -17.42 -16.19 -7.21
N HIS A 258 -16.84 -15.83 -6.07
CA HIS A 258 -17.40 -16.16 -4.77
C HIS A 258 -17.37 -15.00 -3.79
N LEU A 259 -18.39 -14.97 -2.93
CA LEU A 259 -18.49 -14.09 -1.76
C LEU A 259 -18.45 -14.96 -0.51
N TYR A 260 -17.44 -14.78 0.35
CA TYR A 260 -17.39 -15.48 1.63
C TYR A 260 -18.60 -15.13 2.50
N SER A 261 -19.08 -16.10 3.26
CA SER A 261 -20.25 -15.97 4.14
C SER A 261 -20.10 -14.81 5.14
N ASN A 262 -18.89 -14.58 5.66
CA ASN A 262 -18.53 -13.51 6.58
C ASN A 262 -18.32 -12.13 5.90
N HIS A 263 -18.51 -12.02 4.58
CA HIS A 263 -18.45 -10.76 3.81
C HIS A 263 -19.82 -10.29 3.29
N VAL A 264 -20.90 -11.01 3.59
CA VAL A 264 -22.25 -10.73 3.09
C VAL A 264 -22.75 -9.35 3.53
N GLU A 265 -22.61 -9.00 4.81
CA GLU A 265 -23.10 -7.73 5.33
C GLU A 265 -22.28 -6.54 4.81
N GLN A 266 -20.97 -6.71 4.68
CA GLN A 266 -20.08 -5.69 4.12
C GLN A 266 -20.35 -5.45 2.64
N MET A 267 -20.70 -6.50 1.87
CA MET A 267 -21.12 -6.35 0.48
C MET A 267 -22.46 -5.60 0.38
N LYS A 268 -23.44 -5.92 1.23
CA LYS A 268 -24.72 -5.16 1.31
C LYS A 268 -24.49 -3.69 1.66
N GLU A 269 -23.61 -3.42 2.61
CA GLU A 269 -23.25 -2.05 2.98
C GLU A 269 -22.64 -1.31 1.77
N GLN A 270 -21.67 -1.93 1.08
CA GLN A 270 -21.04 -1.36 -0.11
C GLN A 270 -22.07 -1.07 -1.21
N LEU A 271 -23.04 -1.96 -1.42
CA LEU A 271 -24.14 -1.80 -2.39
C LEU A 271 -25.09 -0.65 -2.07
N SER A 272 -25.14 -0.18 -0.82
CA SER A 272 -25.98 0.96 -0.42
C SER A 272 -25.32 2.32 -0.68
N ARG A 273 -24.01 2.35 -0.97
CA ARG A 273 -23.24 3.58 -1.17
C ARG A 273 -23.40 4.13 -2.58
N GLU A 274 -23.42 5.45 -2.70
CA GLU A 274 -23.42 6.14 -3.98
C GLU A 274 -22.04 6.02 -4.67
N MET A 275 -22.05 5.67 -5.96
CA MET A 275 -20.85 5.65 -6.79
C MET A 275 -20.36 7.08 -7.07
N ARG A 276 -19.04 7.27 -7.04
CA ARG A 276 -18.40 8.53 -7.46
C ARG A 276 -17.71 8.34 -8.80
N ALA A 277 -17.24 9.45 -9.38
CA ALA A 277 -16.42 9.39 -10.58
C ALA A 277 -15.10 8.67 -10.28
N PHE A 278 -14.69 7.79 -11.20
CA PHE A 278 -13.39 7.14 -11.09
C PHE A 278 -12.23 8.15 -11.17
N PRO A 279 -11.11 7.88 -10.48
CA PRO A 279 -9.92 8.70 -10.60
C PRO A 279 -9.30 8.59 -11.99
N LYS A 280 -8.39 9.51 -12.31
CA LYS A 280 -7.48 9.40 -13.44
C LYS A 280 -6.12 8.90 -12.97
N ILE A 281 -5.48 8.12 -13.83
CA ILE A 281 -4.10 7.71 -13.63
C ILE A 281 -3.16 8.65 -14.39
N VAL A 282 -2.07 9.06 -13.75
CA VAL A 282 -1.02 9.87 -14.38
C VAL A 282 0.27 9.07 -14.44
N LEU A 283 0.78 8.88 -15.65
CA LEU A 283 2.10 8.30 -15.90
C LEU A 283 3.08 9.45 -16.13
N ASN A 284 4.17 9.52 -15.37
CA ASN A 284 5.19 10.56 -15.54
C ASN A 284 5.88 10.40 -16.91
N THR A 285 5.88 11.45 -17.74
CA THR A 285 6.38 11.45 -19.13
C THR A 285 7.81 11.99 -19.30
N GLU A 286 8.42 12.60 -18.27
CA GLU A 286 9.59 13.49 -18.43
C GLU A 286 10.98 12.85 -18.60
N LYS A 287 11.12 11.52 -18.64
CA LYS A 287 12.41 10.86 -18.92
C LYS A 287 12.44 10.15 -20.28
N ASN A 288 12.79 10.88 -21.32
CA ASN A 288 13.21 10.32 -22.60
C ASN A 288 14.58 9.65 -22.43
N LEU A 289 14.63 8.30 -22.31
CA LEU A 289 15.78 7.50 -22.73
C LEU A 289 15.37 6.02 -22.94
N CYS A 290 15.97 5.42 -23.94
CA CYS A 290 15.65 4.15 -24.61
C CYS A 290 15.75 2.86 -23.74
N LEU A 291 14.84 1.91 -24.03
CA LEU A 291 14.94 0.43 -23.95
C LEU A 291 15.27 -0.25 -22.60
N THR A 292 14.24 -0.66 -21.84
CA THR A 292 14.05 -1.95 -21.12
C THR A 292 13.03 -1.82 -19.97
N LEU A 293 12.42 -2.94 -19.51
CA LEU A 293 11.55 -3.04 -18.32
C LEU A 293 12.06 -2.32 -17.05
N LYS A 294 13.38 -2.08 -16.92
CA LYS A 294 13.97 -1.19 -15.90
C LYS A 294 13.32 0.21 -15.88
N TRP A 295 12.83 0.68 -17.03
CA TRP A 295 12.14 1.95 -17.22
C TRP A 295 10.73 1.97 -16.59
N MET A 296 9.88 0.96 -16.84
CA MET A 296 8.55 0.84 -16.22
C MET A 296 8.67 0.86 -14.69
N ILE A 297 9.63 0.10 -14.16
CA ILE A 297 9.90 0.00 -12.71
C ILE A 297 10.32 1.35 -12.10
N SER A 298 11.13 2.14 -12.81
CA SER A 298 11.65 3.41 -12.30
C SER A 298 10.61 4.54 -12.26
N ARG A 299 9.62 4.54 -13.17
CA ARG A 299 8.59 5.59 -13.28
C ARG A 299 7.39 5.40 -12.33
N LEU A 300 7.06 4.16 -11.98
CA LEU A 300 5.95 3.84 -11.06
C LEU A 300 6.19 4.32 -9.61
N LYS A 301 7.44 4.56 -9.20
CA LYS A 301 7.72 5.19 -7.90
C LYS A 301 7.12 6.60 -7.76
N ALA A 302 6.77 7.27 -8.86
CA ALA A 302 6.26 8.66 -8.89
C ALA A 302 4.81 8.81 -9.39
N MET A 303 4.01 7.74 -9.41
CA MET A 303 2.61 7.78 -9.87
C MET A 303 1.63 8.20 -8.77
N ASN A 304 0.78 9.19 -9.09
CA ASN A 304 -0.31 9.71 -8.27
C ASN A 304 -1.66 9.54 -8.99
N LEU A 305 -2.73 9.35 -8.22
CA LEU A 305 -4.12 9.41 -8.71
C LEU A 305 -4.60 10.87 -8.66
N ILE A 306 -5.41 11.29 -9.63
CA ILE A 306 -6.08 12.59 -9.60
C ILE A 306 -7.60 12.36 -9.65
N GLN A 307 -8.33 12.81 -8.63
CA GLN A 307 -9.80 12.81 -8.66
C GLN A 307 -10.32 13.95 -9.54
N GLN A 308 -11.39 13.68 -10.31
CA GLN A 308 -12.09 14.75 -11.03
C GLN A 308 -13.02 15.49 -10.06
N SER A 309 -12.64 16.71 -9.66
CA SER A 309 -13.55 17.58 -8.89
C SER A 309 -14.68 18.09 -9.80
N LYS A 310 -15.92 17.68 -9.54
CA LYS A 310 -17.07 18.54 -9.80
C LYS A 310 -17.66 18.93 -8.45
N ARG A 311 -17.66 20.23 -8.18
CA ARG A 311 -18.30 20.87 -7.03
C ARG A 311 -19.74 20.37 -6.90
N GLN A 312 -20.07 19.85 -5.72
CA GLN A 312 -21.32 20.22 -5.06
C GLN A 312 -21.12 20.17 -3.55
N SER A 313 -21.56 21.27 -2.93
CA SER A 313 -21.40 21.66 -1.55
C SER A 313 -22.27 20.84 -0.60
N GLN A 314 -21.82 20.81 0.66
CA GLN A 314 -22.56 20.44 1.86
C GLN A 314 -22.93 18.96 1.95
N TYR A 315 -22.09 18.13 2.56
CA TYR A 315 -22.50 17.04 3.47
C TYR A 315 -21.25 16.46 4.19
N GLU A 316 -21.16 16.83 5.48
CA GLU A 316 -20.68 16.04 6.63
C GLU A 316 -19.20 15.59 6.75
N HIS A 317 -18.37 16.49 7.29
CA HIS A 317 -17.72 16.46 8.63
C HIS A 317 -17.25 15.14 9.30
N ARG A 318 -17.05 14.02 8.60
CA ARG A 318 -16.71 12.73 9.25
C ARG A 318 -15.56 11.91 8.61
N LYS A 319 -14.71 12.54 7.79
CA LYS A 319 -13.60 11.86 7.09
C LYS A 319 -12.19 12.38 7.45
N ASP A 320 -12.07 13.34 8.35
CA ASP A 320 -10.84 14.10 8.53
C ASP A 320 -9.79 13.39 9.41
N ASP A 321 -10.19 12.50 10.31
CA ASP A 321 -9.28 11.96 11.33
C ASP A 321 -8.22 10.99 10.77
N GLU A 322 -8.54 10.12 9.79
CA GLU A 322 -7.66 8.98 9.41
C GLU A 322 -6.43 9.33 8.52
N MET A 323 -6.19 10.60 8.19
CA MET A 323 -5.11 11.01 7.27
C MET A 323 -3.99 11.82 7.92
N LEU A 324 -4.17 12.30 9.16
CA LEU A 324 -3.17 13.08 9.88
C LEU A 324 -2.58 12.30 11.05
N ALA A 325 -1.26 12.35 11.15
CA ALA A 325 -0.52 11.83 12.29
C ALA A 325 0.42 12.91 12.85
N ALA A 326 0.51 13.04 14.17
CA ALA A 326 1.57 13.85 14.78
C ALA A 326 2.76 12.96 15.14
N ILE A 327 3.98 13.45 14.91
CA ILE A 327 5.20 12.77 15.29
C ILE A 327 6.16 13.72 16.01
N TRP A 328 6.65 13.33 17.19
CA TRP A 328 7.59 14.14 17.97
C TRP A 328 8.41 13.31 18.96
N ALA A 329 9.46 13.93 19.48
CA ALA A 329 10.21 13.45 20.62
C ALA A 329 10.08 14.45 21.77
N GLN A 330 9.94 13.94 22.99
CA GLN A 330 9.88 14.75 24.19
C GLN A 330 10.68 14.13 25.34
N ASP A 331 11.07 14.98 26.27
CA ASP A 331 11.56 14.55 27.58
C ASP A 331 10.41 14.12 28.51
N GLU A 332 10.76 13.66 29.72
CA GLU A 332 9.78 13.19 30.71
C GLU A 332 8.80 14.28 31.21
N ASN A 333 9.13 15.55 30.99
CA ASN A 333 8.31 16.72 31.33
C ASN A 333 7.57 17.31 30.11
N GLY A 334 7.63 16.66 28.94
CA GLY A 334 6.99 17.14 27.71
C GLY A 334 7.77 18.22 26.97
N LEU A 335 9.04 18.46 27.32
CA LEU A 335 9.90 19.39 26.60
C LEU A 335 10.22 18.85 25.20
N ILE A 336 10.06 19.69 24.16
CA ILE A 336 10.32 19.34 22.75
C ILE A 336 11.41 20.20 22.10
N GLY A 337 11.83 21.29 22.73
CA GLY A 337 12.78 22.21 22.10
C GLY A 337 13.38 23.27 23.02
N LYS A 338 14.51 23.83 22.58
CA LYS A 338 15.15 25.02 23.12
C LYS A 338 15.69 25.86 21.95
N GLU A 339 15.35 27.15 21.88
CA GLU A 339 15.89 28.07 20.87
C GLU A 339 15.77 27.52 19.43
N ASP A 340 14.60 26.98 19.08
CA ASP A 340 14.29 26.38 17.77
C ASP A 340 15.15 25.13 17.42
N GLN A 341 15.80 24.50 18.40
CA GLN A 341 16.57 23.24 18.26
C GLN A 341 16.16 22.16 19.27
N LEU A 342 16.56 20.91 19.01
CA LEU A 342 16.42 19.82 19.97
C LEU A 342 17.50 19.93 21.06
N PRO A 343 17.15 19.86 22.37
CA PRO A 343 18.12 19.98 23.46
C PRO A 343 18.91 18.68 23.70
N TRP A 344 18.68 17.64 22.89
CA TRP A 344 19.37 16.36 22.93
C TRP A 344 19.87 15.94 21.56
N ARG A 345 20.77 14.96 21.57
CA ARG A 345 21.17 14.20 20.39
C ARG A 345 20.77 12.76 20.59
N LEU A 346 19.81 12.29 19.80
CA LEU A 346 19.30 10.92 19.87
C LEU A 346 19.12 10.34 18.46
N PRO A 347 20.17 9.72 17.88
CA PRO A 347 20.12 9.15 16.54
C PRO A 347 19.01 8.11 16.30
N ASN A 348 18.63 7.33 17.32
CA ASN A 348 17.53 6.37 17.23
C ASN A 348 16.20 7.07 16.96
N ASP A 349 15.91 8.16 17.65
CA ASP A 349 14.72 8.98 17.37
C ASP A 349 14.75 9.57 15.96
N LEU A 350 15.90 10.10 15.53
CA LEU A 350 16.03 10.62 14.17
C LEU A 350 15.82 9.52 13.11
N LYS A 351 16.27 8.29 13.37
CA LYS A 351 16.05 7.12 12.51
C LYS A 351 14.56 6.77 12.47
N PHE A 352 13.92 6.69 13.63
CA PHE A 352 12.48 6.44 13.76
C PHE A 352 11.67 7.50 13.01
N PHE A 353 11.91 8.78 13.27
CA PHE A 353 11.27 9.91 12.56
C PHE A 353 11.42 9.79 11.04
N LYS A 354 12.62 9.48 10.55
CA LYS A 354 12.87 9.34 9.11
C LYS A 354 12.12 8.17 8.51
N GLN A 355 12.06 7.03 9.19
CA GLN A 355 11.37 5.82 8.74
C GLN A 355 9.86 6.05 8.70
N MET A 356 9.28 6.61 9.76
CA MET A 356 7.82 6.85 9.83
C MET A 356 7.35 7.83 8.76
N THR A 357 8.14 8.87 8.49
CA THR A 357 7.75 9.96 7.58
C THR A 357 8.23 9.77 6.13
N GLU A 358 8.95 8.69 5.81
CA GLU A 358 9.44 8.46 4.45
C GLU A 358 8.29 8.19 3.47
N ALA A 359 8.44 8.66 2.24
CA ALA A 359 7.44 8.57 1.16
C ALA A 359 6.07 9.22 1.46
N ASN A 360 5.96 9.96 2.56
CA ASN A 360 4.75 10.66 3.01
C ASN A 360 4.90 12.19 2.92
N THR A 361 3.89 12.93 3.34
CA THR A 361 3.96 14.40 3.42
C THR A 361 4.28 14.83 4.84
N LEU A 362 5.24 15.75 5.00
CA LEU A 362 5.65 16.31 6.29
C LEU A 362 5.25 17.79 6.36
N VAL A 363 4.42 18.15 7.34
CA VAL A 363 4.01 19.52 7.64
C VAL A 363 4.77 20.01 8.86
N MET A 364 5.36 21.19 8.76
CA MET A 364 6.03 21.85 9.88
C MET A 364 5.97 23.37 9.80
N GLY A 365 6.24 24.04 10.91
CA GLY A 365 6.34 25.49 10.96
C GLY A 365 7.66 26.01 10.38
N ARG A 366 7.66 27.25 9.88
CA ARG A 366 8.85 27.92 9.31
C ARG A 366 10.10 27.80 10.18
N LYS A 367 9.99 28.11 11.48
CA LYS A 367 11.14 28.09 12.40
C LYS A 367 11.79 26.71 12.51
N THR A 368 10.97 25.65 12.54
CA THR A 368 11.47 24.27 12.55
C THR A 368 12.21 23.96 11.25
N PHE A 369 11.65 24.36 10.10
CA PHE A 369 12.29 24.16 8.80
C PHE A 369 13.62 24.92 8.68
N GLU A 370 13.67 26.16 9.15
CA GLU A 370 14.89 26.98 9.19
C GLU A 370 15.93 26.38 10.15
N GLY A 371 15.51 25.90 11.33
CA GLY A 371 16.37 25.21 12.30
C GLY A 371 16.97 23.90 11.77
N MET A 372 16.32 23.26 10.79
CA MET A 372 16.84 22.10 10.07
C MET A 372 17.79 22.46 8.91
N GLY A 373 18.12 23.75 8.74
CA GLY A 373 19.01 24.24 7.69
C GLY A 373 18.30 24.55 6.36
N SER A 374 16.98 24.78 6.39
CA SER A 374 16.16 25.18 5.23
C SER A 374 16.26 24.21 4.05
N ARG A 375 16.42 22.92 4.34
CA ARG A 375 16.47 21.85 3.33
C ARG A 375 15.45 20.78 3.66
N PRO A 376 14.53 20.44 2.74
CA PRO A 376 13.61 19.33 2.98
C PRO A 376 14.38 18.02 3.08
N LEU A 377 13.84 17.11 3.89
CA LEU A 377 14.37 15.75 3.97
C LEU A 377 14.10 15.02 2.64
N PRO A 378 15.02 14.16 2.18
CA PRO A 378 14.84 13.44 0.92
C PRO A 378 13.67 12.46 0.99
N ASN A 379 13.14 12.07 -0.17
CA ASN A 379 12.08 11.07 -0.35
C ASN A 379 10.74 11.40 0.35
N ARG A 380 10.42 12.68 0.59
CA ARG A 380 9.13 13.09 1.15
C ARG A 380 8.73 14.48 0.66
N GLN A 381 7.42 14.74 0.57
CA GLN A 381 6.92 16.09 0.32
C GLN A 381 6.99 16.88 1.62
N THR A 382 7.36 18.17 1.55
CA THR A 382 7.42 19.03 2.73
C THR A 382 6.53 20.24 2.53
N ILE A 383 5.66 20.49 3.50
CA ILE A 383 4.82 21.69 3.61
C ILE A 383 5.37 22.52 4.77
N VAL A 384 5.69 23.78 4.50
CA VAL A 384 6.12 24.76 5.49
C VAL A 384 4.98 25.74 5.75
N MET A 385 4.53 25.78 7.00
CA MET A 385 3.50 26.70 7.46
C MET A 385 4.10 27.99 8.00
N THR A 386 3.56 29.13 7.55
CA THR A 386 4.02 30.45 7.94
C THR A 386 2.92 31.50 7.78
N ARG A 387 2.88 32.46 8.71
CA ARG A 387 1.99 33.65 8.58
C ARG A 387 2.57 34.72 7.64
N ASP A 388 3.84 34.58 7.29
CA ASP A 388 4.54 35.46 6.38
C ASP A 388 4.19 35.09 4.93
N ARG A 389 3.32 35.90 4.31
CA ARG A 389 2.79 35.65 2.95
C ARG A 389 3.82 35.86 1.84
N ASP A 390 4.94 36.50 2.16
CA ASP A 390 6.03 36.74 1.21
C ASP A 390 7.13 35.66 1.31
N TYR A 391 7.03 34.76 2.28
CA TYR A 391 8.01 33.69 2.47
C TYR A 391 7.98 32.67 1.33
N GLN A 392 9.16 32.38 0.79
CA GLN A 392 9.36 31.32 -0.21
C GLN A 392 10.55 30.47 0.19
N ALA A 393 10.48 29.18 -0.11
CA ALA A 393 11.57 28.25 0.09
C ALA A 393 11.60 27.22 -1.03
N ASP A 394 12.81 26.85 -1.46
CA ASP A 394 12.99 25.90 -2.55
C ASP A 394 12.61 24.47 -2.13
N ASN A 395 11.97 23.75 -3.06
CA ASN A 395 11.62 22.33 -2.93
C ASN A 395 10.65 22.00 -1.77
N VAL A 396 9.88 22.99 -1.30
CA VAL A 396 8.79 22.81 -0.34
C VAL A 396 7.53 23.53 -0.83
N MET A 397 6.37 23.10 -0.36
CA MET A 397 5.15 23.87 -0.49
C MET A 397 5.04 24.83 0.70
N VAL A 398 4.68 26.08 0.44
CA VAL A 398 4.41 27.06 1.50
C VAL A 398 2.89 27.23 1.60
N MET A 399 2.35 27.08 2.80
CA MET A 399 0.92 27.25 3.09
C MET A 399 0.76 28.18 4.30
N HIS A 400 -0.36 28.91 4.36
CA HIS A 400 -0.54 29.98 5.34
C HIS A 400 -1.61 29.67 6.37
N GLU A 401 -2.59 28.85 6.02
CA GLU A 401 -3.70 28.47 6.88
C GLU A 401 -3.80 26.93 7.02
N ILE A 402 -4.36 26.46 8.13
CA ILE A 402 -4.55 25.03 8.39
C ILE A 402 -5.51 24.40 7.38
N GLU A 403 -6.52 25.14 6.93
CA GLU A 403 -7.50 24.70 5.94
C GLU A 403 -6.84 24.31 4.62
N GLU A 404 -5.79 25.02 4.19
CA GLU A 404 -5.03 24.67 2.99
C GLU A 404 -4.36 23.30 3.13
N VAL A 405 -3.82 23.01 4.32
CA VAL A 405 -3.19 21.72 4.63
C VAL A 405 -4.22 20.61 4.73
N LEU A 406 -5.38 20.88 5.34
CA LEU A 406 -6.46 19.91 5.44
C LEU A 406 -7.07 19.60 4.07
N ASP A 407 -7.23 20.59 3.21
CA ASP A 407 -7.69 20.39 1.84
C ASP A 407 -6.66 19.64 1.00
N TYR A 408 -5.37 19.97 1.16
CA TYR A 408 -4.29 19.18 0.58
C TYR A 408 -4.34 17.71 1.04
N ALA A 409 -4.55 17.45 2.33
CA ALA A 409 -4.66 16.10 2.88
C ALA A 409 -5.87 15.32 2.34
N LYS A 410 -6.96 16.00 1.97
CA LYS A 410 -8.12 15.38 1.31
C LYS A 410 -7.86 15.04 -0.14
N GLU A 411 -7.04 15.83 -0.82
CA GLU A 411 -6.77 15.71 -2.26
C GLU A 411 -5.61 14.78 -2.59
N ASN A 412 -4.74 14.48 -1.62
CA ASN A 412 -3.53 13.69 -1.84
C ASN A 412 -3.57 12.37 -1.06
N ASP A 413 -3.14 11.29 -1.71
CA ASP A 413 -2.97 9.98 -1.08
C ASP A 413 -1.71 9.96 -0.20
N GLY A 414 -1.83 9.46 1.04
CA GLY A 414 -0.70 9.29 1.96
C GLY A 414 -1.05 9.74 3.38
N ILE A 415 -0.15 9.48 4.33
CA ILE A 415 -0.29 10.04 5.68
C ILE A 415 0.38 11.42 5.67
N LEU A 416 -0.29 12.40 6.24
CA LEU A 416 0.30 13.71 6.49
C LEU A 416 0.82 13.73 7.93
N PHE A 417 2.13 13.79 8.06
CA PHE A 417 2.82 13.87 9.34
C PHE A 417 2.99 15.32 9.75
N VAL A 418 2.53 15.65 10.94
CA VAL A 418 2.72 16.95 11.58
C VAL A 418 3.94 16.86 12.49
N ALA A 419 4.88 17.77 12.29
CA ALA A 419 6.08 17.91 13.10
C ALA A 419 6.40 19.38 13.39
N GLY A 420 7.21 19.65 14.42
CA GLY A 420 7.82 20.95 14.64
C GLY A 420 7.50 21.60 15.98
N GLY A 421 7.07 22.85 15.97
CA GLY A 421 6.86 23.63 17.19
C GLY A 421 5.48 23.42 17.85
N SER A 422 5.39 23.80 19.13
CA SER A 422 4.18 23.69 19.96
C SER A 422 2.91 24.26 19.31
N ALA A 423 3.04 25.41 18.61
CA ALA A 423 1.91 26.04 17.91
C ALA A 423 1.34 25.17 16.78
N ILE A 424 2.21 24.52 16.00
CA ILE A 424 1.79 23.63 14.91
C ILE A 424 1.08 22.42 15.51
N TYR A 425 1.68 21.76 16.51
CA TYR A 425 1.01 20.63 17.15
C TYR A 425 -0.35 21.01 17.72
N LYS A 426 -0.46 22.17 18.39
CA LYS A 426 -1.72 22.64 18.98
C LYS A 426 -2.82 22.83 17.94
N GLU A 427 -2.49 23.35 16.76
CA GLU A 427 -3.45 23.57 15.67
C GLU A 427 -3.90 22.25 15.03
N PHE A 428 -3.01 21.27 14.87
CA PHE A 428 -3.32 20.02 14.17
C PHE A 428 -3.79 18.86 15.05
N LEU A 429 -3.48 18.85 16.34
CA LEU A 429 -3.82 17.75 17.25
C LEU A 429 -5.32 17.36 17.24
N PRO A 430 -6.29 18.30 17.12
CA PRO A 430 -7.70 17.95 17.01
C PRO A 430 -8.07 17.07 15.81
N PHE A 431 -7.25 17.10 14.75
CA PHE A 431 -7.47 16.42 13.47
C PHE A 431 -6.63 15.14 13.31
N CYS A 432 -5.72 14.85 14.25
CA CYS A 432 -4.88 13.66 14.18
C CYS A 432 -5.67 12.40 14.61
N SER A 433 -5.45 11.28 13.91
CA SER A 433 -5.92 9.95 14.35
C SER A 433 -4.83 9.08 14.96
N VAL A 434 -3.56 9.40 14.69
CA VAL A 434 -2.40 8.65 15.18
C VAL A 434 -1.37 9.60 15.76
N LEU A 435 -0.78 9.23 16.90
CA LEU A 435 0.34 9.94 17.51
C LEU A 435 1.53 9.00 17.60
N TYR A 436 2.68 9.45 17.10
CA TYR A 436 3.96 8.78 17.26
C TYR A 436 4.82 9.63 18.20
N ARG A 437 5.12 9.09 19.38
CA ARG A 437 5.85 9.80 20.42
C ARG A 437 7.09 9.04 20.82
N THR A 438 8.25 9.70 20.77
CA THR A 438 9.44 9.23 21.49
C THR A 438 9.47 9.87 22.86
N VAL A 439 9.53 9.06 23.92
CA VAL A 439 9.70 9.54 25.31
C VAL A 439 11.14 9.28 25.73
N ILE A 440 11.86 10.34 26.11
CA ILE A 440 13.23 10.27 26.60
C ILE A 440 13.18 10.38 28.14
N HIS A 441 13.64 9.34 28.82
CA HIS A 441 13.67 9.26 30.29
C HIS A 441 14.86 10.04 30.87
N HIS A 442 14.84 11.35 30.60
CA HIS A 442 15.77 12.33 31.11
C HIS A 442 15.08 13.70 31.12
N SER A 443 15.57 14.63 31.94
CA SER A 443 15.05 15.99 32.03
C SER A 443 16.06 16.97 31.43
N PHE A 444 15.64 17.77 30.45
CA PHE A 444 16.51 18.78 29.83
C PHE A 444 16.04 20.20 30.16
N ILE A 445 16.91 21.18 29.86
CA ILE A 445 16.55 22.60 29.96
C ILE A 445 16.10 23.07 28.58
N GLY A 446 14.92 23.69 28.49
CA GLY A 446 14.42 24.29 27.26
C GLY A 446 13.24 25.23 27.48
N ASP A 447 12.64 25.67 26.37
CA ASP A 447 11.62 26.73 26.34
C ASP A 447 10.34 26.33 25.59
N THR A 448 10.35 25.18 24.89
CA THR A 448 9.25 24.75 24.03
C THR A 448 8.76 23.39 24.48
N TYR A 449 7.46 23.30 24.79
CA TYR A 449 6.80 22.10 25.30
C TYR A 449 5.70 21.63 24.35
N PHE A 450 5.48 20.32 24.29
CA PHE A 450 4.35 19.74 23.56
C PHE A 450 3.03 20.23 24.18
N PRO A 451 1.99 20.53 23.38
CA PRO A 451 0.70 20.93 23.93
C PRO A 451 0.08 19.83 24.81
N GLU A 452 -0.78 20.21 25.75
CA GLU A 452 -1.51 19.26 26.59
C GLU A 452 -2.37 18.31 25.74
N VAL A 453 -2.34 17.02 26.07
CA VAL A 453 -3.08 15.97 25.38
C VAL A 453 -4.11 15.36 26.32
N ASP A 454 -5.36 15.34 25.89
CA ASP A 454 -6.42 14.58 26.57
C ASP A 454 -6.28 13.09 26.25
N TRP A 455 -5.49 12.38 27.06
CA TRP A 455 -5.17 10.96 26.87
C TRP A 455 -6.39 10.03 26.97
N ASP A 456 -7.50 10.48 27.55
CA ASP A 456 -8.73 9.67 27.58
C ASP A 456 -9.27 9.41 26.17
N GLN A 457 -8.94 10.27 25.20
CA GLN A 457 -9.31 10.11 23.79
C GLN A 457 -8.38 9.17 23.01
N TRP A 458 -7.33 8.61 23.62
CA TRP A 458 -6.30 7.86 22.92
C TRP A 458 -6.09 6.47 23.53
N SER A 459 -5.80 5.50 22.68
CA SER A 459 -5.39 4.14 23.06
C SER A 459 -3.93 3.95 22.68
N LEU A 460 -3.09 3.56 23.64
CA LEU A 460 -1.73 3.10 23.35
C LEU A 460 -1.84 1.76 22.61
N ILE A 461 -1.36 1.71 21.36
CA ILE A 461 -1.44 0.51 20.51
C ILE A 461 -0.08 -0.14 20.27
N ASN A 462 1.02 0.59 20.46
CA ASN A 462 2.37 0.05 20.35
C ASN A 462 3.31 0.79 21.31
N ILE A 463 4.21 0.04 21.94
CA ILE A 463 5.34 0.56 22.71
C ILE A 463 6.57 -0.30 22.43
N SER A 464 7.70 0.33 22.13
CA SER A 464 8.99 -0.36 21.94
C SER A 464 10.12 0.41 22.62
N GLN A 465 11.09 -0.31 23.18
CA GLN A 465 12.24 0.28 23.85
C GLN A 465 13.31 0.61 22.81
N GLY A 466 13.92 1.78 22.94
CA GLY A 466 15.06 2.17 22.12
C GLY A 466 16.36 1.63 22.67
N GLU A 467 17.25 1.20 21.77
CA GLU A 467 18.57 0.68 22.17
C GLU A 467 19.46 1.80 22.72
N MET A 468 20.14 1.52 23.83
CA MET A 468 21.14 2.42 24.42
C MET A 468 22.54 2.03 23.96
N ASP A 469 23.28 3.01 23.45
CA ASP A 469 24.68 2.87 23.06
C ASP A 469 25.42 4.20 23.29
N GLU A 470 26.71 4.27 22.92
CA GLU A 470 27.51 5.51 23.05
C GLU A 470 26.91 6.71 22.28
N LYS A 471 26.10 6.47 21.26
CA LYS A 471 25.46 7.51 20.43
C LYS A 471 24.05 7.87 20.91
N ASN A 472 23.41 6.98 21.66
CA ASN A 472 22.06 7.09 22.23
C ASN A 472 22.12 6.92 23.76
N PRO A 473 22.68 7.92 24.48
CA PRO A 473 23.03 7.75 25.90
C PRO A 473 21.84 7.83 26.86
N TYR A 474 20.64 8.13 26.36
CA TYR A 474 19.43 8.30 27.18
C TYR A 474 18.51 7.09 27.00
N ALA A 475 17.96 6.57 28.09
CA ALA A 475 16.87 5.60 28.02
C ALA A 475 15.67 6.26 27.33
N HIS A 476 15.06 5.57 26.36
CA HIS A 476 13.95 6.10 25.58
C HIS A 476 13.05 4.99 25.05
N GLN A 477 11.81 5.34 24.74
CA GLN A 477 10.83 4.43 24.16
C GLN A 477 10.02 5.12 23.05
N PHE A 478 9.60 4.34 22.06
CA PHE A 478 8.71 4.77 20.99
C PHE A 478 7.31 4.27 21.28
N GLU A 479 6.35 5.18 21.27
CA GLU A 479 4.96 4.92 21.56
C GLU A 479 4.10 5.31 20.36
N THR A 480 3.12 4.47 20.03
CA THR A 480 2.09 4.78 19.04
C THR A 480 0.74 4.76 19.71
N TYR A 481 0.02 5.87 19.56
CA TYR A 481 -1.36 5.99 20.03
C TYR A 481 -2.31 6.10 18.85
N GLN A 482 -3.48 5.49 18.98
CA GLN A 482 -4.58 5.67 18.05
C GLN A 482 -5.77 6.30 18.77
N ARG A 483 -6.41 7.28 18.11
CA ARG A 483 -7.58 7.96 18.63
C ARG A 483 -8.73 6.96 18.83
N LYS A 484 -9.33 6.95 20.01
CA LYS A 484 -10.50 6.12 20.33
C LYS A 484 -11.68 6.59 19.48
N ARG A 485 -12.31 5.65 18.77
CA ARG A 485 -13.54 5.91 18.03
C ARG A 485 -14.67 6.18 19.03
N LYS A 486 -15.34 7.32 18.89
CA LYS A 486 -16.55 7.67 19.65
C LYS A 486 -17.77 6.94 19.13
#